data_AF-A0A1Q6V809-F1
#
_entry.id   AF-A0A1Q6V809-F1
#
_cell.length_a   1.000
_cell.length_b   1.000
_cell.length_c   1.000
_cell.angle_alpha   90.00
_cell.angle_beta   90.00
_cell.angle_gamma   90.00
#
_symmetry.space_group_name_H-M   'P 1'
#
loop_
_entity.id
_entity.type
_entity.pdbx_description
1 polymer ?
#
loop_
_entity_poly.entity_id
_entity_poly.type
_entity_poly.pdbx_seq_one_letter_code
_entity_poly.pdbx_strand_id
1 'polypeptide(L)'
;MKCAPLVALLLSLVTVCTANAVALSPTPATATSLNKIAEAYVKLVLALGQHDPDYVDAYYGPPEWKQQLQGKKPLDSLALEANRLRDQLAKISTPADEMERLRLAYLTNQLSAFEARVRILKGERLKFDEESQALYDAVAPRFLETHFQEILAKLESKLPGEGTLLQRYENWRRAFVIPKDKLDTVFQLAIKACRERTLAHIKLPPNENFTVEYVTNKPWGGYNWYKGNYRSVIQVNTDLPVYIDRAIDLAAHEGYPGHHVYNALLEKNLVRDRGWVEFSIYPLFSPQSLIAEGTANFGREVVFTKPERL
;
A
#
# COMPACT_ATOMS: atom_id res chain seq x y z
N MET A 1 -3.23 -22.60 -89.93
CA MET A 1 -2.20 -22.60 -88.86
C MET A 1 -2.65 -21.62 -87.79
N LYS A 2 -2.63 -22.10 -86.54
CA LYS A 2 -3.21 -21.52 -85.31
C LYS A 2 -2.79 -20.06 -85.08
N CYS A 3 -3.75 -19.14 -85.02
CA CYS A 3 -4.43 -18.57 -83.83
C CYS A 3 -3.54 -17.66 -82.95
N ALA A 4 -3.82 -16.36 -83.06
CA ALA A 4 -3.51 -15.25 -82.14
C ALA A 4 -4.41 -15.29 -80.87
N PRO A 5 -4.46 -14.26 -79.99
CA PRO A 5 -3.49 -13.21 -79.60
C PRO A 5 -3.26 -13.13 -78.06
N LEU A 6 -2.31 -12.27 -77.67
CA LEU A 6 -2.05 -11.80 -76.30
C LEU A 6 -3.31 -11.28 -75.58
N VAL A 7 -3.54 -11.73 -74.35
CA VAL A 7 -4.45 -11.12 -73.37
C VAL A 7 -3.62 -10.65 -72.17
N ALA A 8 -3.75 -9.35 -71.86
CA ALA A 8 -3.18 -8.73 -70.67
C ALA A 8 -3.96 -9.15 -69.41
N LEU A 9 -3.24 -9.57 -68.36
CA LEU A 9 -3.82 -9.93 -67.07
C LEU A 9 -3.40 -8.89 -66.01
N LEU A 10 -4.35 -8.05 -65.60
CA LEU A 10 -4.25 -7.22 -64.40
C LEU A 10 -4.50 -8.10 -63.16
N LEU A 11 -3.51 -8.17 -62.25
CA LEU A 11 -3.68 -8.75 -60.92
C LEU A 11 -4.07 -7.65 -59.93
N SER A 12 -5.34 -7.63 -59.53
CA SER A 12 -5.84 -6.91 -58.35
C SER A 12 -5.66 -7.77 -57.10
N LEU A 13 -4.78 -7.36 -56.18
CA LEU A 13 -4.70 -7.92 -54.83
C LEU A 13 -5.93 -7.47 -54.02
N VAL A 14 -6.78 -8.43 -53.63
CA VAL A 14 -7.80 -8.23 -52.60
C VAL A 14 -7.19 -8.63 -51.26
N THR A 15 -6.90 -7.65 -50.42
CA THR A 15 -6.46 -7.88 -49.04
C THR A 15 -7.71 -8.11 -48.17
N VAL A 16 -7.93 -9.35 -47.74
CA VAL A 16 -8.99 -9.67 -46.77
C VAL A 16 -8.50 -9.25 -45.39
N CYS A 17 -9.02 -8.15 -44.87
CA CYS A 17 -8.88 -7.78 -43.45
C CYS A 17 -9.76 -8.69 -42.60
N THR A 18 -9.20 -9.77 -42.04
CA THR A 18 -9.85 -10.51 -40.95
C THR A 18 -9.70 -9.70 -39.67
N ALA A 19 -10.78 -9.04 -39.25
CA ALA A 19 -10.89 -8.48 -37.91
C ALA A 19 -10.85 -9.63 -36.89
N ASN A 20 -9.72 -9.82 -36.21
CA ASN A 20 -9.66 -10.64 -35.00
C ASN A 20 -10.44 -9.91 -33.90
N ALA A 21 -11.72 -10.23 -33.79
CA ALA A 21 -12.48 -9.97 -32.58
C ALA A 21 -11.83 -10.79 -31.45
N VAL A 22 -11.15 -10.10 -30.53
CA VAL A 22 -10.74 -10.67 -29.26
C VAL A 22 -12.03 -11.07 -28.54
N ALA A 23 -12.35 -12.36 -28.54
CA ALA A 23 -13.47 -12.88 -27.78
C ALA A 23 -13.17 -12.67 -26.29
N LEU A 24 -13.91 -11.76 -25.66
CA LEU A 24 -14.00 -11.68 -24.21
C LEU A 24 -14.58 -13.00 -23.72
N SER A 25 -13.75 -13.83 -23.11
CA SER A 25 -14.21 -15.04 -22.41
C SER A 25 -15.31 -14.65 -21.41
N PRO A 26 -16.44 -15.36 -21.36
CA PRO A 26 -17.51 -15.04 -20.43
C PRO A 26 -16.99 -15.17 -18.99
N THR A 27 -16.99 -14.06 -18.26
CA THR A 27 -16.62 -14.01 -16.85
C THR A 27 -17.52 -14.97 -16.06
N PRO A 28 -16.96 -15.91 -15.28
CA PRO A 28 -17.76 -16.83 -14.46
C PRO A 28 -18.73 -16.08 -13.55
N ALA A 29 -19.92 -16.64 -13.30
CA ALA A 29 -20.93 -16.03 -12.44
C ALA A 29 -20.40 -15.71 -11.02
N THR A 30 -19.46 -16.51 -10.51
CA THR A 30 -18.74 -16.29 -9.25
C THR A 30 -17.87 -15.04 -9.26
N ALA A 31 -17.08 -14.83 -10.32
CA ALA A 31 -16.26 -13.64 -10.49
C ALA A 31 -17.12 -12.36 -10.65
N THR A 32 -18.27 -12.47 -11.32
CA THR A 32 -19.25 -11.36 -11.40
C THR A 32 -19.85 -11.03 -10.02
N SER A 33 -20.08 -12.03 -9.17
CA SER A 33 -20.54 -11.81 -7.79
C SER A 33 -19.48 -11.12 -6.93
N LEU A 34 -18.22 -11.57 -6.99
CA LEU A 34 -17.11 -10.96 -6.24
C LEU A 34 -16.88 -9.50 -6.63
N ASN A 35 -16.92 -9.17 -7.92
CA ASN A 35 -16.75 -7.79 -8.39
C ASN A 35 -17.84 -6.85 -7.82
N LYS A 36 -19.09 -7.32 -7.73
CA LYS A 36 -20.18 -6.51 -7.13
C LYS A 36 -19.97 -6.29 -5.63
N ILE A 37 -19.50 -7.30 -4.91
CA ILE A 37 -19.20 -7.18 -3.47
C ILE A 37 -18.00 -6.26 -3.25
N ALA A 38 -16.95 -6.38 -4.07
CA ALA A 38 -15.78 -5.52 -4.03
C ALA A 38 -16.14 -4.04 -4.23
N GLU A 39 -16.98 -3.73 -5.23
CA GLU A 39 -17.46 -2.36 -5.44
C GLU A 39 -18.24 -1.83 -4.22
N ALA A 40 -19.15 -2.65 -3.67
CA ALA A 40 -19.91 -2.28 -2.48
C ALA A 40 -19.01 -2.05 -1.26
N TYR A 41 -17.96 -2.87 -1.10
CA TYR A 41 -16.94 -2.72 -0.06
C TYR A 41 -16.20 -1.38 -0.20
N VAL A 42 -15.75 -0.99 -1.40
CA VAL A 42 -15.08 0.31 -1.61
C VAL A 42 -15.99 1.46 -1.19
N LYS A 43 -17.26 1.41 -1.58
CA LYS A 43 -18.27 2.42 -1.22
C LYS A 43 -18.53 2.48 0.28
N LEU A 44 -18.51 1.34 0.97
CA LEU A 44 -18.61 1.28 2.43
C LEU A 44 -17.41 1.95 3.09
N VAL A 45 -16.19 1.64 2.67
CA VAL A 45 -14.97 2.23 3.23
C VAL A 45 -14.97 3.75 3.04
N LEU A 46 -15.34 4.23 1.84
CA LEU A 46 -15.52 5.66 1.57
C LEU A 46 -16.58 6.32 2.47
N ALA A 47 -17.70 5.64 2.71
CA ALA A 47 -18.77 6.14 3.57
C ALA A 47 -18.35 6.18 5.05
N LEU A 48 -17.58 5.19 5.53
CA LEU A 48 -17.05 5.20 6.89
C LEU A 48 -15.99 6.29 7.08
N GLY A 49 -15.21 6.59 6.04
CA GLY A 49 -14.27 7.72 6.04
C GLY A 49 -14.94 9.10 6.25
N GLN A 50 -16.26 9.22 6.08
CA GLN A 50 -16.98 10.45 6.48
C GLN A 50 -17.13 10.59 8.00
N HIS A 51 -17.07 9.48 8.75
CA HIS A 51 -17.08 9.47 10.21
C HIS A 51 -15.68 9.66 10.79
N ASP A 52 -14.69 9.09 10.12
CA ASP A 52 -13.31 9.00 10.57
C ASP A 52 -12.35 9.49 9.47
N PRO A 53 -11.86 10.74 9.55
CA PRO A 53 -11.00 11.34 8.53
C PRO A 53 -9.70 10.56 8.28
N ASP A 54 -9.22 9.79 9.26
CA ASP A 54 -7.97 9.03 9.17
C ASP A 54 -8.19 7.61 8.60
N TYR A 55 -9.43 7.19 8.39
CA TYR A 55 -9.71 5.81 7.98
C TYR A 55 -9.29 5.49 6.54
N VAL A 56 -9.40 6.45 5.62
CA VAL A 56 -9.05 6.26 4.21
C VAL A 56 -7.69 6.89 3.95
N ASP A 57 -6.65 6.06 3.94
CA ASP A 57 -5.27 6.49 3.69
C ASP A 57 -5.09 6.93 2.23
N ALA A 58 -5.54 6.09 1.29
CA ALA A 58 -5.47 6.37 -0.13
C ALA A 58 -6.76 5.92 -0.83
N TYR A 59 -7.17 6.70 -1.82
CA TYR A 59 -8.22 6.31 -2.76
C TYR A 59 -7.88 6.84 -4.15
N TYR A 60 -7.83 5.92 -5.12
CA TYR A 60 -7.53 6.20 -6.52
C TYR A 60 -8.44 5.42 -7.47
N GLY A 61 -9.60 4.98 -6.97
CA GLY A 61 -10.69 4.44 -7.79
C GLY A 61 -11.49 5.55 -8.50
N PRO A 62 -12.65 5.19 -9.07
CA PRO A 62 -13.49 6.13 -9.82
C PRO A 62 -13.88 7.37 -8.98
N PRO A 63 -13.59 8.61 -9.44
CA PRO A 63 -13.83 9.83 -8.66
C PRO A 63 -15.32 10.05 -8.35
N GLU A 64 -16.22 9.58 -9.21
CA GLU A 64 -17.66 9.67 -9.04
C GLU A 64 -18.15 8.99 -7.77
N TRP A 65 -17.49 7.92 -7.29
CA TRP A 65 -17.91 7.23 -6.06
C TRP A 65 -17.71 8.11 -4.83
N LYS A 66 -16.66 8.94 -4.81
CA LYS A 66 -16.44 9.92 -3.75
C LYS A 66 -17.41 11.09 -3.86
N GLN A 67 -17.73 11.53 -5.08
CA GLN A 67 -18.67 12.63 -5.34
C GLN A 67 -20.12 12.26 -5.01
N GLN A 68 -20.48 10.98 -5.12
CA GLN A 68 -21.81 10.46 -4.80
C GLN A 68 -22.08 10.33 -3.30
N LEU A 69 -21.09 10.55 -2.42
CA LEU A 69 -21.28 10.51 -0.98
C LEU A 69 -22.20 11.64 -0.53
N GLN A 70 -23.34 11.29 0.06
CA GLN A 70 -24.33 12.24 0.59
C GLN A 70 -24.14 12.46 2.09
N GLY A 71 -22.91 12.74 2.52
CA GLY A 71 -22.56 12.92 3.94
C GLY A 71 -22.53 11.62 4.75
N LYS A 72 -22.63 11.75 6.07
CA LYS A 72 -22.46 10.64 7.03
C LYS A 72 -23.71 9.75 7.06
N LYS A 73 -23.62 8.55 6.47
CA LYS A 73 -24.61 7.47 6.69
C LYS A 73 -24.62 7.03 8.17
N PRO A 74 -25.74 6.64 8.79
CA PRO A 74 -25.73 6.11 10.14
C PRO A 74 -24.82 4.88 10.29
N LEU A 75 -24.06 4.81 11.39
CA LEU A 75 -23.13 3.69 11.66
C LEU A 75 -23.85 2.33 11.69
N ASP A 76 -25.09 2.28 12.18
CA ASP A 76 -25.91 1.05 12.17
C ASP A 76 -26.24 0.58 10.75
N SER A 77 -26.50 1.51 9.83
CA SER A 77 -26.72 1.18 8.42
C SER A 77 -25.45 0.63 7.76
N LEU A 78 -24.28 1.21 8.09
CA LEU A 78 -22.99 0.72 7.60
C LEU A 78 -22.68 -0.69 8.16
N ALA A 79 -22.96 -0.93 9.44
CA ALA A 79 -22.80 -2.25 10.04
C ALA A 79 -23.71 -3.30 9.38
N LEU A 80 -24.99 -2.96 9.14
CA LEU A 80 -25.93 -3.86 8.47
C LEU A 80 -25.50 -4.20 7.04
N GLU A 81 -25.02 -3.20 6.29
CA GLU A 81 -24.55 -3.38 4.93
C GLU A 81 -23.27 -4.23 4.89
N ALA A 82 -22.31 -4.02 5.80
CA ALA A 82 -21.12 -4.86 5.92
C ALA A 82 -21.45 -6.33 6.24
N ASN A 83 -22.34 -6.58 7.22
CA ASN A 83 -22.79 -7.93 7.56
C ASN A 83 -23.44 -8.62 6.35
N ARG A 84 -24.29 -7.90 5.61
CA ARG A 84 -24.91 -8.41 4.38
C ARG A 84 -23.86 -8.81 3.34
N LEU A 85 -22.79 -8.03 3.15
CA LEU A 85 -21.72 -8.38 2.23
C LEU A 85 -20.94 -9.62 2.70
N ARG A 86 -20.69 -9.76 4.01
CA ARG A 86 -20.08 -10.98 4.58
C ARG A 86 -20.94 -12.22 4.35
N ASP A 87 -22.25 -12.12 4.56
CA ASP A 87 -23.20 -13.21 4.28
C ASP A 87 -23.22 -13.58 2.79
N GLN A 88 -23.02 -12.61 1.89
CA GLN A 88 -22.90 -12.87 0.47
C GLN A 88 -21.57 -13.57 0.13
N LEU A 89 -20.44 -13.14 0.72
CA LEU A 89 -19.14 -13.80 0.55
C LEU A 89 -19.18 -15.26 1.04
N ALA A 90 -19.82 -15.52 2.18
CA ALA A 90 -19.93 -16.87 2.75
C ALA A 90 -20.72 -17.86 1.86
N LYS A 91 -21.53 -17.36 0.92
CA LYS A 91 -22.29 -18.18 -0.03
C LYS A 91 -21.51 -18.47 -1.32
N ILE A 92 -20.38 -17.81 -1.53
CA ILE A 92 -19.53 -18.05 -2.70
C ILE A 92 -18.75 -19.33 -2.46
N SER A 93 -18.89 -20.30 -3.38
CA SER A 93 -18.07 -21.50 -3.34
C SER A 93 -16.59 -21.15 -3.51
N THR A 94 -15.72 -21.87 -2.78
CA THR A 94 -14.27 -21.65 -2.83
C THR A 94 -13.78 -21.71 -4.28
N PRO A 95 -13.17 -20.63 -4.81
CA PRO A 95 -12.65 -20.62 -6.17
C PRO A 95 -11.54 -21.66 -6.37
N ALA A 96 -11.48 -22.25 -7.56
CA ALA A 96 -10.39 -23.14 -7.95
C ALA A 96 -9.08 -22.39 -8.20
N ASP A 97 -9.18 -21.16 -8.75
CA ASP A 97 -8.04 -20.27 -8.94
C ASP A 97 -7.55 -19.73 -7.58
N GLU A 98 -6.24 -19.85 -7.35
CA GLU A 98 -5.63 -19.44 -6.08
C GLU A 98 -5.77 -17.94 -5.82
N MET A 99 -5.60 -17.12 -6.85
CA MET A 99 -5.67 -15.67 -6.72
C MET A 99 -7.09 -15.21 -6.37
N GLU A 100 -8.12 -15.80 -6.99
CA GLU A 100 -9.52 -15.56 -6.61
C GLU A 100 -9.85 -16.08 -5.19
N ARG A 101 -9.24 -17.19 -4.76
CA ARG A 101 -9.39 -17.68 -3.37
C ARG A 101 -8.77 -16.71 -2.35
N LEU A 102 -7.58 -16.18 -2.65
CA LEU A 102 -6.93 -15.15 -1.83
C LEU A 102 -7.74 -13.85 -1.81
N ARG A 103 -8.34 -13.48 -2.95
CA ARG A 103 -9.25 -12.32 -3.06
C ARG A 103 -10.49 -12.46 -2.19
N LEU A 104 -11.12 -13.64 -2.18
CA LEU A 104 -12.25 -13.96 -1.31
C LEU A 104 -11.88 -13.82 0.18
N ALA A 105 -10.73 -14.37 0.57
CA ALA A 105 -10.21 -14.26 1.93
C ALA A 105 -9.89 -12.79 2.31
N TYR A 106 -9.26 -12.05 1.40
CA TYR A 106 -8.97 -10.62 1.57
C TYR A 106 -10.23 -9.82 1.88
N LEU A 107 -11.27 -9.90 1.04
CA LEU A 107 -12.53 -9.18 1.23
C LEU A 107 -13.22 -9.57 2.55
N THR A 108 -13.13 -10.84 2.94
CA THR A 108 -13.71 -11.34 4.20
C THR A 108 -13.03 -10.71 5.42
N ASN A 109 -11.69 -10.68 5.42
CA ASN A 109 -10.92 -10.10 6.51
C ASN A 109 -11.09 -8.57 6.56
N GLN A 110 -11.13 -7.93 5.40
CA GLN A 110 -11.36 -6.49 5.27
C GLN A 110 -12.72 -6.06 5.82
N LEU A 111 -13.80 -6.78 5.51
CA LEU A 111 -15.12 -6.50 6.06
C LEU A 111 -15.20 -6.77 7.57
N SER A 112 -14.45 -7.76 8.07
CA SER A 112 -14.38 -8.04 9.51
C SER A 112 -13.70 -6.88 10.26
N ALA A 113 -12.60 -6.34 9.72
CA ALA A 113 -11.96 -5.15 10.28
C ALA A 113 -12.82 -3.89 10.15
N PHE A 114 -13.54 -3.72 9.05
CA PHE A 114 -14.52 -2.65 8.88
C PHE A 114 -15.58 -2.67 9.99
N GLU A 115 -16.18 -3.84 10.26
CA GLU A 115 -17.18 -3.99 11.34
C GLU A 115 -16.59 -3.68 12.72
N ALA A 116 -15.36 -4.12 12.99
CA ALA A 116 -14.64 -3.75 14.21
C ALA A 116 -14.47 -2.23 14.32
N ARG A 117 -14.06 -1.55 13.25
CA ARG A 117 -13.94 -0.09 13.24
C ARG A 117 -15.28 0.60 13.47
N VAL A 118 -16.36 0.11 12.87
CA VAL A 118 -17.72 0.64 13.12
C VAL A 118 -18.11 0.51 14.59
N ARG A 119 -17.83 -0.63 15.25
CA ARG A 119 -18.15 -0.78 16.68
C ARG A 119 -17.33 0.16 17.57
N ILE A 120 -16.04 0.36 17.27
CA ILE A 120 -15.18 1.33 17.96
C ILE A 120 -15.73 2.75 17.82
N LEU A 121 -16.15 3.14 16.61
CA LEU A 121 -16.78 4.44 16.34
C LEU A 121 -18.14 4.60 17.05
N LYS A 122 -18.84 3.50 17.34
CA LYS A 122 -20.05 3.49 18.19
C LYS A 122 -19.75 3.53 19.70
N GLY A 123 -18.48 3.53 20.10
CA GLY A 123 -18.07 3.67 21.49
C GLY A 123 -17.57 2.38 22.16
N GLU A 124 -17.48 1.25 21.44
CA GLU A 124 -16.84 0.05 21.99
C GLU A 124 -15.37 0.35 22.37
N ARG A 125 -14.89 -0.27 23.45
CA ARG A 125 -13.52 -0.17 23.95
C ARG A 125 -12.96 -1.58 24.07
N LEU A 126 -12.13 -1.95 23.12
CA LEU A 126 -11.44 -3.24 23.09
C LEU A 126 -10.12 -3.13 23.88
N LYS A 127 -9.63 -4.26 24.41
CA LYS A 127 -8.23 -4.31 24.89
C LYS A 127 -7.27 -4.24 23.70
N PHE A 128 -6.02 -3.86 23.96
CA PHE A 128 -5.00 -3.73 22.91
C PHE A 128 -4.89 -4.98 22.00
N ASP A 129 -4.78 -6.17 22.57
CA ASP A 129 -4.67 -7.42 21.80
C ASP A 129 -5.97 -7.74 21.03
N GLU A 130 -7.14 -7.39 21.59
CA GLU A 130 -8.44 -7.61 20.94
C GLU A 130 -8.62 -6.62 19.77
N GLU A 131 -8.24 -5.36 19.95
CA GLU A 131 -8.29 -4.33 18.91
C GLU A 131 -7.31 -4.64 17.78
N SER A 132 -6.06 -4.99 18.11
CA SER A 132 -5.05 -5.32 17.11
C SER A 132 -5.42 -6.56 16.31
N GLN A 133 -5.95 -7.61 16.95
CA GLN A 133 -6.47 -8.77 16.24
C GLN A 133 -7.65 -8.41 15.34
N ALA A 134 -8.58 -7.60 15.82
CA ALA A 134 -9.79 -7.26 15.07
C ALA A 134 -9.53 -6.34 13.87
N LEU A 135 -8.58 -5.41 13.99
CA LEU A 135 -8.27 -4.44 12.92
C LEU A 135 -7.16 -4.92 12.00
N TYR A 136 -6.12 -5.58 12.52
CA TYR A 136 -4.90 -5.89 11.77
C TYR A 136 -4.63 -7.38 11.58
N ASP A 137 -5.52 -8.25 12.09
CA ASP A 137 -5.39 -9.71 12.05
C ASP A 137 -4.08 -10.22 12.72
N ALA A 138 -3.60 -9.49 13.74
CA ALA A 138 -2.37 -9.83 14.45
C ALA A 138 -2.37 -9.38 15.91
N VAL A 139 -1.65 -10.12 16.75
CA VAL A 139 -1.36 -9.77 18.14
C VAL A 139 0.15 -9.73 18.33
N ALA A 140 0.66 -8.72 19.02
CA ALA A 140 2.08 -8.58 19.29
C ALA A 140 2.57 -9.66 20.28
N PRO A 141 3.79 -10.19 20.09
CA PRO A 141 4.38 -11.09 21.08
C PRO A 141 4.61 -10.37 22.41
N ARG A 142 4.53 -11.12 23.51
CA ARG A 142 4.82 -10.61 24.86
C ARG A 142 6.24 -10.93 25.26
N PHE A 143 6.96 -9.94 25.78
CA PHE A 143 8.29 -10.10 26.33
C PHE A 143 8.30 -9.72 27.81
N LEU A 144 9.08 -10.45 28.61
CA LEU A 144 9.33 -10.11 30.01
C LEU A 144 10.24 -8.88 30.10
N GLU A 145 10.20 -8.18 31.23
CA GLU A 145 11.07 -7.02 31.46
C GLU A 145 12.56 -7.35 31.27
N THR A 146 12.97 -8.56 31.65
CA THR A 146 14.34 -9.06 31.51
C THR A 146 14.84 -9.04 30.07
N HIS A 147 13.97 -9.27 29.08
CA HIS A 147 14.31 -9.17 27.66
C HIS A 147 14.81 -7.76 27.30
N PHE A 148 14.11 -6.73 27.79
CA PHE A 148 14.49 -5.34 27.55
C PHE A 148 15.74 -4.95 28.34
N GLN A 149 15.86 -5.42 29.59
CA GLN A 149 17.07 -5.19 30.41
C GLN A 149 18.33 -5.77 29.75
N GLU A 150 18.25 -6.95 29.13
CA GLU A 150 19.37 -7.55 28.38
C GLU A 150 19.77 -6.71 27.16
N ILE A 151 18.82 -6.08 26.47
CA ILE A 151 19.10 -5.17 25.34
C ILE A 151 19.80 -3.92 25.86
N LEU A 152 19.31 -3.33 26.96
CA LEU A 152 19.93 -2.15 27.58
C LEU A 152 21.37 -2.47 28.04
N ALA A 153 21.60 -3.63 28.65
CA ALA A 153 22.94 -4.07 29.06
C ALA A 153 23.91 -4.23 27.87
N LYS A 154 23.42 -4.67 26.70
CA LYS A 154 24.24 -4.71 25.47
C LYS A 154 24.61 -3.31 25.00
N LEU A 155 23.71 -2.34 25.11
CA LEU A 155 23.95 -0.94 24.71
C LEU A 155 24.89 -0.21 25.67
N GLU A 156 24.81 -0.49 26.97
CA GLU A 156 25.67 0.07 28.03
C GLU A 156 27.17 -0.02 27.68
N SER A 157 27.61 -1.16 27.18
CA SER A 157 29.03 -1.40 26.81
C SER A 157 29.47 -0.74 25.49
N LYS A 158 28.52 -0.26 24.67
CA LYS A 158 28.77 0.21 23.30
C LYS A 158 28.80 1.73 23.16
N LEU A 159 28.16 2.45 24.07
CA LEU A 159 28.01 3.90 23.98
C LEU A 159 29.05 4.62 24.85
N PRO A 160 29.91 5.46 24.27
CA PRO A 160 30.96 6.15 25.01
C PRO A 160 30.41 7.30 25.87
N GLY A 161 31.22 7.77 26.81
CA GLY A 161 30.94 8.94 27.65
C GLY A 161 30.39 8.59 29.04
N GLU A 162 30.04 9.63 29.79
CA GLU A 162 29.50 9.56 31.15
C GLU A 162 28.01 9.93 31.17
N GLY A 163 27.32 9.61 32.28
CA GLY A 163 25.89 9.87 32.46
C GLY A 163 25.00 8.66 32.14
N THR A 164 23.70 8.90 32.07
CA THR A 164 22.72 7.83 31.81
C THR A 164 22.87 7.26 30.40
N LEU A 165 22.40 6.03 30.17
CA LEU A 165 22.39 5.41 28.84
C LEU A 165 21.74 6.32 27.78
N LEU A 166 20.61 6.92 28.12
CA LEU A 166 19.88 7.83 27.23
C LEU A 166 20.72 9.07 26.88
N GLN A 167 21.39 9.69 27.87
CA GLN A 167 22.26 10.84 27.62
C GLN A 167 23.42 10.48 26.69
N ARG A 168 24.08 9.34 26.93
CA ARG A 168 25.19 8.87 26.07
C ARG A 168 24.72 8.54 24.65
N TYR A 169 23.54 7.93 24.51
CA TYR A 169 22.92 7.67 23.21
C TYR A 169 22.64 8.97 22.44
N GLU A 170 21.99 9.94 23.09
CA GLU A 170 21.69 11.25 22.48
C GLU A 170 22.97 12.04 22.15
N ASN A 171 24.00 11.96 22.98
CA ASN A 171 25.30 12.58 22.70
C ASN A 171 26.00 11.94 21.50
N TRP A 172 26.01 10.62 21.43
CA TRP A 172 26.62 9.86 20.34
C TRP A 172 25.91 10.14 19.01
N ARG A 173 24.57 10.10 18.98
CA ARG A 173 23.81 10.26 17.73
C ARG A 173 23.86 11.69 17.16
N ARG A 174 24.13 12.71 17.99
CA ARG A 174 24.20 14.13 17.55
C ARG A 174 25.22 14.36 16.42
N ALA A 175 26.30 13.58 16.37
CA ALA A 175 27.30 13.68 15.32
C ALA A 175 26.76 13.31 13.92
N PHE A 176 25.62 12.63 13.86
CA PHE A 176 25.01 12.12 12.61
C PHE A 176 23.81 12.95 12.15
N VAL A 177 23.54 14.09 12.79
CA VAL A 177 22.47 15.01 12.35
C VAL A 177 22.84 15.61 11.01
N ILE A 178 21.92 15.52 10.06
CA ILE A 178 22.06 16.14 8.74
C ILE A 178 21.85 17.65 8.90
N PRO A 179 22.79 18.50 8.47
CA PRO A 179 22.58 19.95 8.42
C PRO A 179 21.35 20.28 7.57
N LYS A 180 20.52 21.24 8.02
CA LYS A 180 19.24 21.57 7.36
C LYS A 180 19.40 21.92 5.88
N ASP A 181 20.46 22.64 5.53
CA ASP A 181 20.82 23.04 4.17
C ASP A 181 21.25 21.87 3.28
N LYS A 182 21.61 20.71 3.87
CA LYS A 182 22.00 19.49 3.17
C LYS A 182 20.93 18.42 3.15
N LEU A 183 19.81 18.62 3.85
CA LEU A 183 18.77 17.60 4.04
C LEU A 183 18.23 17.10 2.70
N ASP A 184 17.87 18.01 1.79
CA ASP A 184 17.38 17.63 0.47
C ASP A 184 18.41 16.84 -0.33
N THR A 185 19.64 17.35 -0.40
CA THR A 185 20.72 16.67 -1.12
C THR A 185 20.95 15.24 -0.61
N VAL A 186 21.02 15.04 0.71
CA VAL A 186 21.22 13.71 1.30
C VAL A 186 20.01 12.81 1.02
N PHE A 187 18.80 13.33 1.12
CA PHE A 187 17.59 12.54 0.90
C PHE A 187 17.41 12.14 -0.56
N GLN A 188 17.68 13.04 -1.51
CA GLN A 188 17.66 12.73 -2.95
C GLN A 188 18.72 11.69 -3.32
N LEU A 189 19.91 11.76 -2.72
CA LEU A 189 20.94 10.73 -2.90
C LEU A 189 20.49 9.37 -2.36
N ALA A 190 19.86 9.34 -1.18
CA ALA A 190 19.30 8.12 -0.61
C ALA A 190 18.19 7.53 -1.51
N ILE A 191 17.26 8.35 -2.01
CA ILE A 191 16.21 7.93 -2.94
C ILE A 191 16.82 7.32 -4.20
N LYS A 192 17.81 7.98 -4.81
CA LYS A 192 18.48 7.47 -6.01
C LYS A 192 19.13 6.10 -5.74
N ALA A 193 19.87 5.99 -4.65
CA ALA A 193 20.54 4.75 -4.24
C ALA A 193 19.54 3.61 -3.96
N CYS A 194 18.43 3.92 -3.30
CA CYS A 194 17.32 3.00 -3.07
C CYS A 194 16.67 2.53 -4.38
N ARG A 195 16.44 3.46 -5.31
CA ARG A 195 15.81 3.17 -6.61
C ARG A 195 16.66 2.26 -7.48
N GLU A 196 17.95 2.59 -7.61
CA GLU A 196 18.90 1.80 -8.39
C GLU A 196 18.93 0.34 -7.92
N ARG A 197 18.96 0.12 -6.60
CA ARG A 197 18.96 -1.22 -6.01
C ARG A 197 17.60 -1.90 -6.11
N THR A 198 16.51 -1.15 -5.93
CA THR A 198 15.15 -1.69 -6.14
C THR A 198 14.99 -2.28 -7.53
N LEU A 199 15.49 -1.58 -8.57
CA LEU A 199 15.38 -2.03 -9.96
C LEU A 199 16.17 -3.32 -10.26
N ALA A 200 17.14 -3.70 -9.42
CA ALA A 200 17.81 -4.99 -9.53
C ALA A 200 16.91 -6.17 -9.11
N HIS A 201 15.86 -5.90 -8.32
CA HIS A 201 14.97 -6.93 -7.75
C HIS A 201 13.54 -6.86 -8.27
N ILE A 202 13.05 -5.65 -8.60
CA ILE A 202 11.63 -5.39 -8.85
C ILE A 202 11.48 -4.59 -10.14
N LYS A 203 10.65 -5.11 -11.06
CA LYS A 203 10.24 -4.36 -12.26
C LYS A 203 9.14 -3.38 -11.91
N LEU A 204 9.37 -2.11 -12.20
CA LEU A 204 8.44 -1.02 -11.89
C LEU A 204 7.66 -0.56 -13.13
N PRO A 205 6.41 -0.05 -12.97
CA PRO A 205 5.68 0.58 -14.07
C PRO A 205 6.51 1.75 -14.67
N PRO A 206 6.66 1.87 -16.00
CA PRO A 206 7.58 2.87 -16.59
C PRO A 206 7.34 4.33 -16.19
N ASN A 207 6.10 4.67 -15.79
CA ASN A 207 5.68 6.02 -15.45
C ASN A 207 5.51 6.24 -13.93
N GLU A 208 5.96 5.29 -13.09
CA GLU A 208 5.99 5.49 -11.64
C GLU A 208 6.95 6.62 -11.26
N ASN A 209 6.51 7.46 -10.32
CA ASN A 209 7.37 8.48 -9.74
C ASN A 209 6.74 9.05 -8.46
N PHE A 210 7.55 9.71 -7.64
CA PHE A 210 7.06 10.55 -6.57
C PHE A 210 7.80 11.88 -6.48
N THR A 211 7.19 12.84 -5.78
CA THR A 211 7.84 14.08 -5.37
C THR A 211 8.07 14.06 -3.87
N VAL A 212 9.02 14.87 -3.40
CA VAL A 212 9.31 15.04 -1.97
C VAL A 212 8.92 16.45 -1.54
N GLU A 213 8.26 16.54 -0.38
CA GLU A 213 7.89 17.79 0.27
C GLU A 213 8.44 17.81 1.70
N TYR A 214 9.14 18.89 2.07
CA TYR A 214 9.58 19.11 3.44
C TYR A 214 8.52 19.92 4.19
N VAL A 215 8.03 19.35 5.28
CA VAL A 215 6.91 19.91 6.06
C VAL A 215 7.30 20.08 7.53
N THR A 216 6.48 20.84 8.25
CA THR A 216 6.55 21.08 9.70
C THR A 216 5.16 20.95 10.30
N ASN A 217 5.08 20.95 11.64
CA ASN A 217 3.85 20.83 12.43
C ASN A 217 3.04 19.58 12.07
N LYS A 218 3.73 18.46 11.86
CA LYS A 218 3.11 17.16 11.57
C LYS A 218 3.34 16.17 12.71
N PRO A 219 2.39 15.27 12.99
CA PRO A 219 2.56 14.24 14.02
C PRO A 219 3.41 13.03 13.57
N TRP A 220 3.81 12.98 12.30
CA TRP A 220 4.63 11.91 11.72
C TRP A 220 6.03 12.40 11.33
N GLY A 221 7.00 11.47 11.21
CA GLY A 221 8.36 11.75 10.73
C GLY A 221 8.48 11.78 9.20
N GLY A 222 7.70 10.95 8.53
CA GLY A 222 7.50 11.02 7.09
C GLY A 222 6.23 10.26 6.70
N TYR A 223 5.75 10.49 5.47
CA TYR A 223 4.49 9.92 5.00
C TYR A 223 4.44 9.83 3.48
N ASN A 224 4.01 8.69 2.93
CA ASN A 224 3.70 8.55 1.51
C ASN A 224 2.22 8.79 1.24
N TRP A 225 1.90 9.89 0.56
CA TRP A 225 0.57 10.13 0.02
C TRP A 225 0.46 9.52 -1.38
N TYR A 226 -0.04 8.30 -1.50
CA TYR A 226 -0.30 7.70 -2.81
C TYR A 226 -1.48 8.39 -3.50
N LYS A 227 -1.29 8.83 -4.74
CA LYS A 227 -2.25 9.63 -5.52
C LYS A 227 -2.92 8.86 -6.65
N GLY A 228 -2.58 7.57 -6.81
CA GLY A 228 -2.94 6.80 -8.01
C GLY A 228 -2.10 7.18 -9.21
N ASN A 229 -2.33 6.49 -10.33
CA ASN A 229 -1.56 6.66 -11.56
C ASN A 229 -0.05 6.49 -11.36
N TYR A 230 0.33 5.62 -10.43
CA TYR A 230 1.72 5.38 -10.06
C TYR A 230 2.43 6.63 -9.52
N ARG A 231 1.70 7.55 -8.88
CA ARG A 231 2.25 8.79 -8.32
C ARG A 231 2.08 8.85 -6.81
N SER A 232 3.12 9.28 -6.11
CA SER A 232 3.04 9.66 -4.69
C SER A 232 3.58 11.07 -4.45
N VAL A 233 3.22 11.61 -3.29
CA VAL A 233 3.93 12.72 -2.64
C VAL A 233 4.47 12.20 -1.32
N ILE A 234 5.78 12.20 -1.15
CA ILE A 234 6.42 11.84 0.12
C ILE A 234 6.65 13.12 0.91
N GLN A 235 6.07 13.19 2.10
CA GLN A 235 6.32 14.28 3.04
C GLN A 235 7.36 13.86 4.07
N VAL A 236 8.32 14.74 4.34
CA VAL A 236 9.35 14.56 5.38
C VAL A 236 9.19 15.66 6.41
N ASN A 237 8.92 15.29 7.66
CA ASN A 237 8.80 16.26 8.74
C ASN A 237 10.18 16.69 9.25
N THR A 238 10.38 18.00 9.35
CA THR A 238 11.66 18.63 9.73
C THR A 238 11.63 19.31 11.10
N ASP A 239 10.58 19.08 11.89
CA ASP A 239 10.45 19.59 13.27
C ASP A 239 11.53 19.01 14.21
N LEU A 240 11.98 17.79 13.96
CA LEU A 240 13.02 17.10 14.73
C LEU A 240 14.30 16.91 13.89
N PRO A 241 15.48 16.82 14.52
CA PRO A 241 16.72 16.50 13.82
C PRO A 241 16.61 15.21 13.01
N VAL A 242 16.98 15.26 11.74
CA VAL A 242 17.05 14.09 10.86
C VAL A 242 18.47 13.56 10.85
N TYR A 243 18.62 12.25 11.09
CA TYR A 243 19.90 11.56 11.16
C TYR A 243 20.21 10.87 9.82
N ILE A 244 21.49 10.64 9.54
CA ILE A 244 21.92 10.07 8.25
C ILE A 244 21.35 8.67 7.97
N ASP A 245 21.27 7.83 8.98
CA ASP A 245 20.65 6.49 8.90
C ASP A 245 19.15 6.60 8.61
N ARG A 246 18.48 7.61 9.20
CA ARG A 246 17.06 7.85 8.96
C ARG A 246 16.78 8.33 7.54
N ALA A 247 17.70 9.01 6.87
CA ALA A 247 17.51 9.40 5.47
C ALA A 247 17.41 8.17 4.55
N ILE A 248 18.28 7.18 4.73
CA ILE A 248 18.23 5.90 3.98
C ILE A 248 16.95 5.15 4.33
N ASP A 249 16.66 5.04 5.62
CA ASP A 249 15.50 4.32 6.13
C ASP A 249 14.19 4.89 5.58
N LEU A 250 14.00 6.21 5.64
CA LEU A 250 12.81 6.87 5.16
C LEU A 250 12.71 6.86 3.62
N ALA A 251 13.83 7.00 2.90
CA ALA A 251 13.83 6.87 1.45
C ALA A 251 13.43 5.46 0.99
N ALA A 252 13.83 4.42 1.73
CA ALA A 252 13.45 3.05 1.47
C ALA A 252 11.99 2.77 1.88
N HIS A 253 11.60 3.17 3.09
CA HIS A 253 10.29 2.91 3.68
C HIS A 253 9.16 3.63 2.92
N GLU A 254 9.33 4.92 2.62
CA GLU A 254 8.30 5.69 1.93
C GLU A 254 8.38 5.55 0.41
N GLY A 255 9.57 5.32 -0.13
CA GLY A 255 9.86 5.31 -1.56
C GLY A 255 10.16 3.92 -2.10
N TYR A 256 11.44 3.63 -2.26
CA TYR A 256 11.94 2.46 -2.99
C TYR A 256 12.63 1.46 -2.06
N PRO A 257 12.12 0.24 -1.83
CA PRO A 257 10.95 -0.40 -2.44
C PRO A 257 9.68 -0.36 -1.55
N GLY A 258 9.57 0.57 -0.62
CA GLY A 258 8.47 0.63 0.35
C GLY A 258 7.13 1.14 -0.21
N HIS A 259 6.46 2.03 0.51
CA HIS A 259 5.05 2.39 0.27
C HIS A 259 4.75 2.82 -1.18
N HIS A 260 5.62 3.59 -1.82
CA HIS A 260 5.42 3.97 -3.22
C HIS A 260 5.36 2.76 -4.15
N VAL A 261 6.35 1.87 -4.06
CA VAL A 261 6.43 0.67 -4.90
C VAL A 261 5.30 -0.31 -4.57
N TYR A 262 5.00 -0.50 -3.28
CA TYR A 262 3.88 -1.33 -2.84
C TYR A 262 2.56 -0.91 -3.52
N ASN A 263 2.20 0.37 -3.41
CA ASN A 263 0.96 0.87 -4.00
C ASN A 263 1.00 0.87 -5.54
N ALA A 264 2.13 1.21 -6.16
CA ALA A 264 2.28 1.17 -7.61
C ALA A 264 2.09 -0.24 -8.18
N LEU A 265 2.58 -1.26 -7.47
CA LEU A 265 2.41 -2.66 -7.87
C LEU A 265 1.01 -3.19 -7.59
N LEU A 266 0.33 -2.76 -6.52
CA LEU A 266 -1.09 -3.07 -6.31
C LEU A 266 -1.94 -2.47 -7.45
N GLU A 267 -1.73 -1.18 -7.77
CA GLU A 267 -2.45 -0.51 -8.84
C GLU A 267 -2.24 -1.21 -10.19
N LYS A 268 -0.98 -1.54 -10.53
CA LYS A 268 -0.68 -2.23 -11.78
C LYS A 268 -1.31 -3.62 -11.82
N ASN A 269 -0.97 -4.47 -10.86
CA ASN A 269 -1.24 -5.91 -10.97
C ASN A 269 -2.67 -6.28 -10.59
N LEU A 270 -3.29 -5.57 -9.65
CA LEU A 270 -4.61 -5.94 -9.13
C LEU A 270 -5.70 -5.01 -9.66
N VAL A 271 -5.46 -3.69 -9.67
CA VAL A 271 -6.48 -2.74 -10.14
C VAL A 271 -6.55 -2.73 -11.67
N ARG A 272 -5.44 -2.50 -12.37
CA ARG A 272 -5.44 -2.35 -13.84
C ARG A 272 -5.47 -3.68 -14.58
N ASP A 273 -4.58 -4.61 -14.26
CA ASP A 273 -4.48 -5.87 -15.00
C ASP A 273 -5.64 -6.83 -14.71
N ARG A 274 -6.16 -6.82 -13.48
CA ARG A 274 -7.24 -7.74 -13.04
C ARG A 274 -8.60 -7.09 -12.87
N GLY A 275 -8.68 -5.76 -12.85
CA GLY A 275 -9.95 -5.04 -12.63
C GLY A 275 -10.47 -5.14 -11.20
N TRP A 276 -9.62 -5.46 -10.21
CA TRP A 276 -10.01 -5.66 -8.82
C TRP A 276 -10.04 -4.33 -8.07
N VAL A 277 -11.20 -3.66 -8.14
CA VAL A 277 -11.43 -2.31 -7.64
C VAL A 277 -11.24 -2.16 -6.13
N GLU A 278 -11.35 -3.23 -5.35
CA GLU A 278 -11.15 -3.20 -3.90
C GLU A 278 -9.73 -2.84 -3.49
N PHE A 279 -8.75 -2.98 -4.39
CA PHE A 279 -7.37 -2.55 -4.15
C PHE A 279 -7.13 -1.08 -4.51
N SER A 280 -8.12 -0.38 -5.07
CA SER A 280 -8.06 1.06 -5.35
C SER A 280 -8.32 1.95 -4.13
N ILE A 281 -8.58 1.34 -2.98
CA ILE A 281 -8.77 1.98 -1.69
C ILE A 281 -7.91 1.31 -0.63
N TYR A 282 -7.33 2.11 0.26
CA TYR A 282 -6.52 1.64 1.38
C TYR A 282 -7.13 2.13 2.70
N PRO A 283 -7.83 1.26 3.44
CA PRO A 283 -8.28 1.57 4.79
C PRO A 283 -7.14 1.41 5.80
N LEU A 284 -6.83 2.48 6.55
CA LEU A 284 -5.71 2.53 7.49
C LEU A 284 -5.89 1.59 8.68
N PHE A 285 -7.13 1.38 9.14
CA PHE A 285 -7.44 0.44 10.22
C PHE A 285 -7.91 -0.90 9.62
N SER A 286 -6.99 -1.62 8.98
CA SER A 286 -7.27 -2.91 8.33
C SER A 286 -6.05 -3.85 8.27
N PRO A 287 -6.23 -5.15 7.97
CA PRO A 287 -5.11 -6.09 7.84
C PRO A 287 -4.15 -5.73 6.70
N GLN A 288 -4.60 -4.96 5.69
CA GLN A 288 -3.71 -4.44 4.65
C GLN A 288 -2.61 -3.57 5.22
N SER A 289 -2.88 -2.81 6.30
CA SER A 289 -1.90 -1.91 6.90
C SER A 289 -0.72 -2.63 7.50
N LEU A 290 -0.96 -3.78 8.14
CA LEU A 290 0.12 -4.61 8.67
C LEU A 290 1.04 -5.08 7.54
N ILE A 291 0.47 -5.47 6.40
CA ILE A 291 1.24 -5.92 5.23
C ILE A 291 1.99 -4.74 4.58
N ALA A 292 1.34 -3.59 4.44
CA ALA A 292 1.96 -2.39 3.86
C ALA A 292 3.14 -1.91 4.70
N GLU A 293 2.95 -1.74 6.02
CA GLU A 293 4.00 -1.33 6.95
C GLU A 293 5.11 -2.38 7.09
N GLY A 294 4.75 -3.66 7.14
CA GLY A 294 5.72 -4.75 7.16
C GLY A 294 6.60 -4.77 5.91
N THR A 295 5.99 -4.57 4.74
CA THR A 295 6.70 -4.50 3.45
C THR A 295 7.61 -3.27 3.39
N ALA A 296 7.14 -2.11 3.84
CA ALA A 296 7.93 -0.88 3.88
C ALA A 296 9.15 -1.00 4.81
N ASN A 297 8.96 -1.56 6.01
CA ASN A 297 10.04 -1.85 6.95
C ASN A 297 11.06 -2.84 6.40
N PHE A 298 10.59 -3.90 5.74
CA PHE A 298 11.45 -4.90 5.12
C PHE A 298 12.16 -4.35 3.86
N GLY A 299 11.60 -3.34 3.21
CA GLY A 299 12.14 -2.76 1.98
C GLY A 299 13.59 -2.31 2.11
N ARG A 300 13.98 -1.75 3.26
CA ARG A 300 15.38 -1.41 3.54
C ARG A 300 16.32 -2.61 3.51
N GLU A 301 15.86 -3.80 3.90
CA GLU A 301 16.64 -5.04 3.85
C GLU A 301 16.78 -5.61 2.45
N VAL A 302 15.82 -5.33 1.57
CA VAL A 302 15.91 -5.67 0.15
C VAL A 302 17.02 -4.88 -0.53
N VAL A 303 17.11 -3.57 -0.23
CA VAL A 303 18.03 -2.68 -0.95
C VAL A 303 19.34 -2.39 -0.23
N PHE A 304 19.51 -2.72 1.05
CA PHE A 304 20.82 -2.53 1.71
C PHE A 304 21.14 -3.67 2.66
N THR A 305 22.34 -4.21 2.58
CA THR A 305 22.91 -5.01 3.67
C THR A 305 23.25 -4.11 4.87
N LYS A 306 23.42 -4.69 6.06
CA LYS A 306 23.79 -3.90 7.26
C LYS A 306 25.07 -3.05 7.07
N PRO A 307 26.16 -3.59 6.48
CA PRO A 307 27.37 -2.79 6.24
C PRO A 307 27.20 -1.63 5.25
N GLU A 308 26.31 -1.76 4.26
CA GLU A 308 26.09 -0.69 3.26
C GLU A 308 25.26 0.48 3.79
N ARG A 309 24.66 0.33 4.99
CA ARG A 309 23.88 1.39 5.66
C ARG A 309 24.70 2.23 6.63
N LEU A 310 25.92 1.76 6.97
CA LEU A 310 26.85 2.39 7.90
C LEU A 310 27.83 3.29 7.12
#